data_AF-A0A512HN85-F1
#
_entry.id   AF-A0A512HN85-F1
#
_cell.length_a   1.000
_cell.length_b   1.000
_cell.length_c   1.000
_cell.angle_alpha   90.00
_cell.angle_beta   90.00
_cell.angle_gamma   90.00
#
_symmetry.space_group_name_H-M   'P 1'
#
loop_
_entity.id
_entity.type
_entity.pdbx_description
1 polymer ?
#
loop_
_entity_poly.entity_id
_entity_poly.type
_entity_poly.pdbx_seq_one_letter_code
_entity_poly.pdbx_strand_id
1 'polypeptide(L)' 'MIARMVYHVPVFGWMLKEAVSGPITAKVLFILNLLLVWLLAILTFGYPAIIIPALAAVPSMFVILILITKG' A
#
# COMPACT_ATOMS: atom_id res chain seq x y z
N MET A 1 11.98 10.63 12.39
CA MET A 1 13.04 10.97 11.41
C MET A 1 12.82 10.34 10.02
N ILE A 2 12.11 9.20 9.90
CA ILE A 2 11.79 8.52 8.62
C ILE A 2 10.67 9.22 7.80
N ALA A 3 9.72 9.91 8.46
CA ALA A 3 8.59 10.55 7.80
C ALA A 3 8.99 11.59 6.73
N ARG A 4 10.14 12.27 6.88
CA ARG A 4 10.55 13.36 5.97
C ARG A 4 11.07 12.86 4.61
N MET A 5 11.59 11.64 4.53
CA MET A 5 12.07 11.04 3.29
C MET A 5 10.93 10.57 2.37
N VAL A 6 9.82 10.11 2.95
CA VAL A 6 8.63 9.69 2.19
C VAL A 6 8.00 10.87 1.43
N TYR A 7 8.11 12.10 1.96
CA TYR A 7 7.59 13.31 1.30
C TYR A 7 8.45 13.83 0.14
N HIS A 8 9.66 13.30 -0.06
CA HIS A 8 10.55 13.75 -1.13
C HIS A 8 10.48 12.89 -2.40
N VAL A 9 9.70 11.79 -2.38
CA VAL A 9 9.35 11.03 -3.58
C VAL A 9 8.21 11.79 -4.27
N PRO A 10 8.47 12.55 -5.35
CA PRO A 10 7.54 13.57 -5.83
C PRO A 10 6.21 13.03 -6.35
N VAL A 11 6.11 11.72 -6.62
CA VAL A 11 4.88 11.09 -7.11
C VAL A 11 4.01 10.56 -5.97
N PHE A 12 4.58 9.83 -5.01
CA PHE A 12 3.82 9.22 -3.91
C PHE A 12 3.66 10.14 -2.70
N GLY A 13 4.64 11.02 -2.43
CA GLY A 13 4.66 11.85 -1.22
C GLY A 13 3.61 12.95 -1.19
N TRP A 14 3.27 13.55 -2.33
CA TRP A 14 2.22 14.58 -2.43
C TRP A 14 0.83 13.97 -2.33
N MET A 15 0.59 12.85 -3.03
CA MET A 15 -0.65 12.10 -2.92
C MET A 15 -0.91 11.58 -1.50
N LEU A 16 0.11 11.09 -0.79
CA LEU A 16 -0.03 10.68 0.61
C LEU A 16 -0.37 11.87 1.53
N LYS A 17 0.25 13.03 1.29
CA LYS A 17 0.00 14.25 2.07
C LYS A 17 -1.44 14.75 1.89
N GLU A 18 -1.93 14.75 0.65
CA GLU A 18 -3.32 15.12 0.33
C GLU A 18 -4.34 14.06 0.78
N ALA A 19 -3.99 12.77 0.77
CA ALA A 19 -4.87 11.73 1.32
C ALA A 19 -5.07 11.86 2.84
N VAL A 20 -4.06 12.31 3.58
CA VAL A 20 -4.13 12.45 5.04
C VAL A 20 -4.81 13.76 5.46
N SER A 21 -4.48 14.87 4.80
CA SER A 21 -4.94 16.21 5.19
C SER A 21 -6.04 16.80 4.31
N GLY A 22 -6.33 16.17 3.17
CA GLY A 22 -7.26 16.69 2.17
C GLY A 22 -8.72 16.26 2.35
N PRO A 23 -9.64 16.88 1.59
CA PRO A 23 -11.06 16.55 1.58
C PRO A 23 -11.31 15.09 1.16
N ILE A 24 -12.51 14.56 1.43
CA ILE A 24 -12.90 13.16 1.16
C ILE A 24 -12.55 12.73 -0.27
N THR A 25 -12.72 13.64 -1.25
CA THR A 25 -12.35 13.42 -2.66
C THR A 25 -10.87 13.03 -2.83
N ALA A 26 -9.95 13.64 -2.09
CA ALA A 26 -8.52 13.33 -2.17
C ALA A 26 -8.21 11.92 -1.64
N LYS A 27 -8.92 11.47 -0.59
CA LYS A 27 -8.82 10.09 -0.08
C LYS A 27 -9.29 9.06 -1.10
N VAL A 28 -10.41 9.35 -1.79
CA VAL A 28 -10.95 8.47 -2.83
C VAL A 28 -9.99 8.39 -4.02
N LEU A 29 -9.45 9.53 -4.47
CA LEU A 29 -8.48 9.57 -5.57
C LEU A 29 -7.18 8.84 -5.22
N PHE A 30 -6.74 8.90 -3.96
CA PHE A 30 -5.58 8.14 -3.49
C PHE A 30 -5.79 6.63 -3.61
N ILE A 31 -6.95 6.13 -3.14
CA ILE A 31 -7.29 4.71 -3.23
C ILE A 31 -7.39 4.28 -4.69
N LEU A 32 -8.04 5.09 -5.55
CA LEU A 32 -8.15 4.80 -6.98
C LEU A 32 -6.77 4.74 -7.65
N ASN A 33 -5.88 5.70 -7.39
CA ASN A 33 -4.53 5.65 -7.94
C ASN A 33 -3.74 4.45 -7.42
N LEU A 34 -3.90 4.05 -6.16
CA LEU A 34 -3.24 2.86 -5.62
C LEU A 34 -3.72 1.59 -6.36
N LEU A 35 -5.03 1.47 -6.60
CA LEU A 35 -5.60 0.37 -7.37
C LEU A 35 -5.12 0.38 -8.83
N LEU A 36 -5.04 1.56 -9.45
CA LEU A 36 -4.53 1.70 -10.83
C LEU A 36 -3.05 1.32 -10.93
N VAL A 37 -2.21 1.75 -9.98
CA VAL A 37 -0.80 1.35 -9.92
C VAL A 37 -0.67 -0.16 -9.74
N TRP A 38 -1.51 -0.78 -8.90
CA TRP A 38 -1.51 -2.23 -8.74
C TRP A 38 -1.98 -2.95 -10.01
N LEU A 39 -3.00 -2.43 -10.70
CA LEU A 39 -3.43 -2.96 -12.00
C LEU A 39 -2.32 -2.86 -13.05
N LEU A 40 -1.61 -1.73 -13.11
CA LEU A 40 -0.44 -1.57 -13.98
C LEU A 40 0.68 -2.54 -13.61
N ALA A 41 0.90 -2.81 -12.32
CA ALA A 41 1.85 -3.82 -11.87
C ALA A 41 1.43 -5.24 -12.34
N ILE A 42 0.14 -5.56 -12.29
CA ILE A 42 -0.39 -6.84 -12.81
C ILE A 42 -0.19 -6.93 -14.34
N LEU A 43 -0.42 -5.86 -15.09
CA LEU A 43 -0.23 -5.87 -16.54
C LEU A 43 1.26 -5.95 -16.95
N THR A 44 2.15 -5.31 -16.19
CA THR A 44 3.60 -5.27 -16.50
C THR A 44 4.35 -6.50 -16.02
N PHE A 45 4.08 -6.97 -14.80
CA PHE A 45 4.77 -8.12 -14.20
C PHE A 45 3.96 -9.42 -14.27
N GLY A 46 2.66 -9.37 -14.56
CA GLY A 46 1.81 -10.55 -14.69
C GLY A 46 1.48 -11.22 -13.36
N TYR A 47 1.47 -12.55 -13.37
CA TYR A 47 1.24 -13.40 -12.19
C TYR A 47 2.14 -13.06 -10.97
N PRO A 48 3.44 -12.72 -11.14
CA PRO A 48 4.29 -12.18 -10.07
C PRO A 48 3.66 -11.08 -9.20
N ALA A 49 2.90 -10.16 -9.78
CA ALA A 49 2.29 -9.05 -9.03
C ALA A 49 1.20 -9.50 -8.04
N ILE A 50 0.64 -10.71 -8.23
CA ILE A 50 -0.39 -11.29 -7.39
C ILE A 50 0.22 -12.28 -6.38
N ILE A 51 1.19 -13.09 -6.82
CA ILE A 51 1.78 -14.13 -5.97
C ILE A 51 2.64 -13.56 -4.84
N ILE A 52 3.32 -12.43 -5.07
CA ILE A 52 4.16 -11.80 -4.03
C ILE A 52 3.31 -11.32 -2.84
N PRO A 53 2.22 -10.54 -3.02
CA PRO A 53 1.30 -10.20 -1.92
C PRO A 53 0.72 -11.44 -1.24
N ALA A 54 0.32 -12.46 -2.00
CA ALA A 54 -0.26 -13.68 -1.45
C ALA A 54 0.76 -14.44 -0.57
N LEU A 55 1.98 -14.62 -1.05
CA LEU A 55 3.06 -15.27 -0.30
C LEU A 55 3.47 -14.47 0.92
N ALA A 56 3.46 -13.13 0.85
CA ALA A 56 3.74 -12.27 2.00
C ALA A 56 2.60 -12.30 3.04
N ALA A 57 1.36 -12.50 2.62
CA ALA A 57 0.22 -12.61 3.52
C ALA A 57 0.27 -13.88 4.38
N VAL A 58 0.83 -14.99 3.88
CA VAL A 58 0.96 -16.25 4.62
C VAL A 58 1.72 -16.09 5.95
N PRO A 59 3.00 -15.69 5.99
CA PRO A 59 3.72 -15.50 7.24
C PRO A 59 3.11 -14.38 8.08
N SER A 60 2.54 -13.34 7.45
CA SER A 60 1.85 -12.26 8.16
C SER A 60 0.66 -12.79 8.97
N MET A 61 -0.15 -13.67 8.38
CA MET A 61 -1.27 -14.32 9.08
C MET A 61 -0.80 -15.23 10.21
N PHE A 62 0.30 -15.98 10.02
CA PHE A 62 0.89 -16.74 11.12
C PHE A 62 1.31 -15.84 12.28
N VAL A 63 1.96 -14.71 11.99
CA VAL A 63 2.32 -13.72 13.03
C VAL A 63 1.07 -13.20 13.74
N ILE A 64 0.02 -12.83 13.00
CA ILE A 64 -1.26 -12.37 13.57
C ILE A 64 -1.86 -13.44 14.49
N LEU A 65 -1.93 -14.69 14.03
CA LEU A 65 -2.48 -15.80 14.83
C LEU A 65 -1.67 -16.06 16.09
N ILE A 66 -0.33 -15.98 16.00
CA ILE A 66 0.55 -16.11 17.17
C ILE A 66 0.29 -14.96 18.15
N LEU A 67 0.21 -13.71 17.67
CA LEU A 67 -0.07 -12.55 18.51
C LEU A 67 -1.42 -12.66 19.21
N ILE A 68 -2.47 -13.05 18.49
CA ILE A 68 -3.80 -13.28 19.08
C ILE A 68 -3.76 -14.39 20.13
N THR A 69 -3.02 -15.46 19.86
CA THR A 69 -2.91 -16.60 20.79
C THR A 69 -2.09 -16.27 22.04
N LYS A 70 -1.18 -15.28 21.96
CA LYS A 70 -0.33 -14.89 23.08
C LYS A 70 -0.99 -13.94 24.09
N GLY A 71 -2.15 -13.34 23.77
CA GLY A 71 -2.90 -12.44 24.66
C GLY A 71 -2.27 -11.06 24.79
#